data_AF-A0A2M7T9T8-F1
#
_entry.id   AF-A0A2M7T9T8-F1
#
_cell.length_a   1.000
_cell.length_b   1.000
_cell.length_c   1.000
_cell.angle_alpha   90.00
_cell.angle_beta   90.00
_cell.angle_gamma   90.00
#
_symmetry.space_group_name_H-M   'P 1'
#
loop_
_entity.id
_entity.type
_entity.pdbx_description
1 polymer ?
#
loop_
_entity_poly.entity_id
_entity_poly.type
_entity_poly.pdbx_seq_one_letter_code
_entity_poly.pdbx_strand_id
1 'polypeptide(L)'
;MSYLSKARRSLIASQESLLSRCMEPKRICRITSIAYSNQKVEHAQKVASFILKKQLKDGGWSDTEETIWCAKALCNFGGHYLPKINDALKWLKSMQHPSGGWGLTNRDMPRIPTTSLALALLPQLFCESAFSWLENEWAKDMKAKVKLTYKGGLTLMAFGRNAIQPKNPSLIEQTLTYLAAEQIDDGGFGPWKNHPIGSDPWSTG
;
A
#
# COMPACT_ATOMS: atom_id res chain seq x y z
N MET A 1 15.52 -26.21 1.51
CA MET A 1 15.19 -24.92 0.84
C MET A 1 13.91 -24.37 1.47
N SER A 2 13.97 -23.20 2.14
CA SER A 2 12.86 -22.70 2.98
C SER A 2 11.64 -22.28 2.16
N TYR A 3 10.43 -22.32 2.75
CA TYR A 3 9.20 -21.86 2.09
C TYR A 3 9.31 -20.41 1.59
N LEU A 4 9.96 -19.53 2.36
CA LEU A 4 10.25 -18.14 1.97
C LEU A 4 11.06 -18.05 0.68
N SER A 5 12.07 -18.91 0.51
CA SER A 5 12.89 -18.94 -0.72
C SER A 5 12.11 -19.45 -1.94
N LYS A 6 11.12 -20.34 -1.75
CA LYS A 6 10.24 -20.80 -2.82
C LYS A 6 9.25 -19.69 -3.23
N ALA A 7 8.55 -19.10 -2.27
CA ALA A 7 7.57 -18.03 -2.50
C ALA A 7 8.20 -16.85 -3.25
N ARG A 8 9.38 -16.41 -2.81
CA ARG A 8 10.11 -15.31 -3.46
C ARG A 8 10.50 -15.63 -4.91
N ARG A 9 11.01 -16.83 -5.19
CA ARG A 9 11.35 -17.24 -6.56
C ARG A 9 10.10 -17.27 -7.45
N SER A 10 8.98 -17.75 -6.94
CA SER A 10 7.70 -17.73 -7.67
C SER A 10 7.23 -16.30 -7.96
N LEU A 11 7.40 -15.36 -7.02
CA LEU A 11 7.07 -13.95 -7.22
C LEU A 11 7.95 -13.31 -8.31
N ILE A 12 9.27 -13.53 -8.26
CA ILE A 12 10.21 -12.99 -9.27
C ILE A 12 9.92 -13.58 -10.66
N ALA A 13 9.71 -14.90 -10.76
CA ALA A 13 9.35 -15.54 -12.03
C ALA A 13 8.03 -15.00 -12.61
N SER A 14 7.04 -14.75 -11.74
CA SER A 14 5.77 -14.14 -12.16
C SER A 14 5.98 -12.72 -12.71
N GLN A 15 6.94 -11.97 -12.18
CA GLN A 15 7.25 -10.62 -12.64
C GLN A 15 7.74 -10.60 -14.10
N GLU A 16 8.59 -11.55 -14.50
CA GLU A 16 9.07 -11.67 -15.88
C GLU A 16 7.92 -11.91 -16.86
N SER A 17 7.00 -12.81 -16.50
CA SER A 17 5.79 -13.07 -17.29
C SER A 17 4.87 -11.85 -17.39
N LEU A 18 4.75 -11.06 -16.32
CA LEU A 18 3.94 -9.84 -16.33
C LEU A 18 4.57 -8.74 -17.20
N LEU A 19 5.90 -8.60 -17.16
CA LEU A 19 6.64 -7.66 -17.99
C LEU A 19 6.49 -8.00 -19.48
N SER A 20 6.64 -9.27 -19.85
CA SER A 20 6.54 -9.69 -21.26
C SER A 20 5.14 -9.48 -21.85
N ARG A 21 4.12 -9.50 -21.00
CA ARG A 21 2.72 -9.24 -21.36
C ARG A 21 2.34 -7.75 -21.28
N CYS A 22 3.26 -6.86 -20.95
CA CYS A 22 3.02 -5.42 -20.82
C CYS A 22 1.83 -5.07 -19.91
N MET A 23 1.61 -5.85 -18.85
CA MET A 23 0.50 -5.66 -17.91
C MET A 23 0.58 -4.31 -17.15
N GLU A 24 -0.51 -3.90 -16.51
CA GLU A 24 -0.53 -2.66 -15.71
C GLU A 24 0.62 -2.59 -14.67
N PRO A 25 1.36 -1.45 -14.59
CA PRO A 25 2.48 -1.26 -13.68
C PRO A 25 2.20 -1.70 -12.25
N LYS A 26 1.01 -1.39 -11.74
CA LYS A 26 0.63 -1.70 -10.35
C LYS A 26 0.93 -3.15 -9.95
N ARG A 27 0.68 -4.14 -10.82
CA ARG A 27 0.93 -5.57 -10.51
C ARG A 27 2.43 -5.86 -10.36
N ILE A 28 3.24 -5.32 -11.26
CA ILE A 28 4.70 -5.49 -11.27
C ILE A 28 5.32 -4.75 -10.07
N CYS A 29 4.83 -3.54 -9.78
CA CYS A 29 5.33 -2.69 -8.70
C CYS A 29 5.04 -3.26 -7.31
N ARG A 30 3.88 -3.91 -7.10
CA ARG A 30 3.58 -4.62 -5.85
C ARG A 30 4.57 -5.75 -5.60
N ILE A 31 4.82 -6.60 -6.60
CA ILE A 31 5.81 -7.68 -6.52
C ILE A 31 7.19 -7.11 -6.24
N THR A 32 7.60 -6.08 -6.98
CA THR A 32 8.89 -5.40 -6.77
C THR A 32 9.02 -4.87 -5.35
N SER A 33 7.97 -4.26 -4.81
CA SER A 33 7.99 -3.64 -3.48
C SER A 33 8.25 -4.66 -2.36
N ILE A 34 7.80 -5.90 -2.55
CA ILE A 34 7.92 -6.99 -1.56
C ILE A 34 9.15 -7.88 -1.82
N ALA A 35 9.47 -8.16 -3.08
CA ALA A 35 10.48 -9.15 -3.48
C ALA A 35 11.84 -8.56 -3.87
N TYR A 36 12.03 -7.23 -3.74
CA TYR A 36 13.19 -6.52 -4.31
C TYR A 36 14.56 -7.05 -3.93
N SER A 37 14.73 -7.54 -2.69
CA SER A 37 16.05 -7.99 -2.26
C SER A 37 16.62 -9.01 -3.27
N ASN A 38 17.93 -9.01 -3.51
CA ASN A 38 18.64 -9.95 -4.38
C ASN A 38 18.14 -10.04 -5.84
N GLN A 39 17.43 -9.05 -6.38
CA GLN A 39 17.18 -8.98 -7.82
C GLN A 39 18.49 -8.72 -8.56
N LYS A 40 18.68 -9.40 -9.71
CA LYS A 40 19.79 -9.09 -10.62
C LYS A 40 19.65 -7.64 -11.10
N VAL A 41 20.76 -6.91 -11.16
CA VAL A 41 20.80 -5.49 -11.58
C VAL A 41 20.10 -5.28 -12.92
N GLU A 42 20.33 -6.17 -13.89
CA GLU A 42 19.69 -6.10 -15.22
C GLU A 42 18.16 -6.21 -15.14
N HIS A 43 17.64 -7.08 -14.27
CA HIS A 43 16.20 -7.22 -14.07
C HIS A 43 15.60 -5.97 -13.41
N ALA A 44 16.28 -5.44 -12.39
CA ALA A 44 15.87 -4.19 -11.75
C ALA A 44 15.82 -3.03 -12.75
N GLN A 45 16.82 -2.92 -13.64
CA GLN A 45 16.84 -1.92 -14.71
C GLN A 45 15.68 -2.11 -15.70
N LYS A 46 15.39 -3.35 -16.14
CA LYS A 46 14.24 -3.65 -17.02
C LYS A 46 12.92 -3.22 -16.38
N VAL A 47 12.71 -3.52 -15.10
CA VAL A 47 11.51 -3.11 -14.36
C VAL A 47 11.44 -1.59 -14.23
N ALA A 48 12.54 -0.92 -13.87
CA ALA A 48 12.58 0.53 -13.75
C ALA A 48 12.26 1.22 -15.08
N SER A 49 12.87 0.77 -16.19
CA SER A 49 12.59 1.29 -17.53
C SER A 49 11.13 1.11 -17.92
N PHE A 50 10.52 -0.03 -17.59
CA PHE A 50 9.10 -0.26 -17.82
C PHE A 50 8.21 0.71 -17.04
N ILE A 51 8.50 0.91 -15.74
CA ILE A 51 7.76 1.84 -14.87
C ILE A 51 7.87 3.28 -15.40
N LEU A 52 9.09 3.73 -15.69
CA LEU A 52 9.37 5.10 -16.14
C LEU A 52 8.75 5.43 -17.49
N LYS A 53 8.70 4.47 -18.42
CA LYS A 53 8.04 4.65 -19.74
C LYS A 53 6.55 4.99 -19.61
N LYS A 54 5.92 4.60 -18.50
CA LYS A 54 4.49 4.82 -18.23
C LYS A 54 4.20 6.00 -17.30
N GLN A 55 5.22 6.67 -16.76
CA GLN A 55 5.01 7.89 -15.99
C GLN A 55 4.48 8.99 -16.90
N LEU A 56 3.40 9.65 -16.49
CA LEU A 56 2.79 10.75 -17.20
C LEU A 56 3.60 12.04 -17.00
N LYS A 57 3.33 13.04 -17.86
CA LYS A 57 4.03 14.35 -17.82
C LYS A 57 3.84 15.11 -16.51
N ASP A 58 2.76 14.86 -15.81
CA ASP A 58 2.44 15.47 -14.51
C ASP A 58 3.13 14.77 -13.33
N GLY A 59 3.89 13.70 -13.58
CA GLY A 59 4.61 12.93 -12.57
C GLY A 59 3.83 11.74 -12.02
N GLY A 60 2.53 11.62 -12.30
CA GLY A 60 1.70 10.52 -11.88
C GLY A 60 1.75 9.30 -12.80
N TRP A 61 1.02 8.25 -12.41
CA TRP A 61 0.58 7.15 -13.26
C TRP A 61 -0.94 7.21 -13.43
N SER A 62 -1.61 6.09 -13.77
CA SER A 62 -3.05 6.08 -14.07
C SER A 62 -3.94 6.56 -12.92
N ASP A 63 -3.56 6.27 -11.68
CA ASP A 63 -4.31 6.64 -10.48
C ASP A 63 -3.38 6.81 -9.25
N THR A 64 -3.97 7.21 -8.12
CA THR A 64 -3.23 7.42 -6.86
C THR A 64 -2.54 6.16 -6.37
N GLU A 65 -3.21 5.02 -6.46
CA GLU A 65 -2.67 3.76 -5.95
C GLU A 65 -1.51 3.26 -6.81
N GLU A 66 -1.65 3.31 -8.14
CA GLU A 66 -0.58 2.97 -9.05
C GLU A 66 0.62 3.91 -8.89
N THR A 67 0.38 5.20 -8.69
CA THR A 67 1.45 6.18 -8.43
C THR A 67 2.20 5.84 -7.13
N ILE A 68 1.50 5.47 -6.05
CA ILE A 68 2.11 5.03 -4.79
C ILE A 68 3.00 3.80 -5.02
N TRP A 69 2.48 2.77 -5.69
CA TRP A 69 3.23 1.53 -5.93
C TRP A 69 4.42 1.74 -6.85
N CYS A 70 4.28 2.52 -7.93
CA CYS A 70 5.37 2.85 -8.85
C CYS A 70 6.48 3.63 -8.14
N ALA A 71 6.13 4.67 -7.38
CA ALA A 71 7.10 5.43 -6.61
C ALA A 71 7.82 4.55 -5.58
N LYS A 72 7.08 3.70 -4.85
CA LYS A 72 7.67 2.75 -3.89
C LYS A 72 8.62 1.75 -4.56
N ALA A 73 8.25 1.20 -5.70
CA ALA A 73 9.11 0.29 -6.46
C ALA A 73 10.40 0.98 -6.91
N LEU A 74 10.31 2.22 -7.40
CA LEU A 74 11.50 3.01 -7.78
C LEU A 74 12.40 3.32 -6.59
N CYS A 75 11.83 3.62 -5.41
CA CYS A 75 12.61 3.83 -4.19
C CYS A 75 13.48 2.62 -3.83
N ASN A 76 13.01 1.40 -4.14
CA ASN A 76 13.78 0.19 -3.88
C ASN A 76 15.05 0.12 -4.75
N PHE A 77 15.02 0.67 -5.98
CA PHE A 77 16.17 0.65 -6.89
C PHE A 77 17.25 1.70 -6.58
N GLY A 78 17.05 2.55 -5.57
CA GLY A 78 18.04 3.52 -5.10
C GLY A 78 17.94 4.92 -5.71
N GLY A 79 18.91 5.78 -5.37
CA GLY A 79 18.84 7.23 -5.58
C GLY A 79 18.88 7.73 -7.04
N HIS A 80 19.24 6.88 -8.01
CA HIS A 80 19.27 7.28 -9.43
C HIS A 80 17.90 7.72 -9.95
N TYR A 81 16.81 7.19 -9.38
CA TYR A 81 15.44 7.51 -9.80
C TYR A 81 14.81 8.66 -9.00
N LEU A 82 15.59 9.33 -8.13
CA LEU A 82 15.09 10.37 -7.24
C LEU A 82 14.32 11.51 -7.95
N PRO A 83 14.74 12.02 -9.13
CA PRO A 83 13.96 13.04 -9.83
C PRO A 83 12.54 12.57 -10.16
N LYS A 84 12.41 11.34 -10.65
CA LYS A 84 11.13 10.74 -11.07
C LYS A 84 10.25 10.39 -9.87
N ILE A 85 10.86 9.96 -8.77
CA ILE A 85 10.18 9.77 -7.48
C ILE A 85 9.66 11.11 -6.95
N ASN A 86 10.45 12.18 -7.02
CA ASN A 86 10.05 13.51 -6.57
C ASN A 86 8.87 14.07 -7.39
N ASP A 87 8.86 13.84 -8.71
CA ASP A 87 7.71 14.19 -9.55
C ASP A 87 6.45 13.45 -9.09
N ALA A 88 6.55 12.15 -8.79
CA ALA A 88 5.45 11.35 -8.25
C ALA A 88 4.97 11.84 -6.88
N LEU A 89 5.89 12.19 -5.97
CA LEU A 89 5.55 12.74 -4.66
C LEU A 89 4.85 14.09 -4.76
N LYS A 90 5.26 14.96 -5.69
CA LYS A 90 4.59 16.24 -5.95
C LYS A 90 3.17 16.01 -6.46
N TRP A 91 3.00 15.10 -7.40
CA TRP A 91 1.68 14.71 -7.92
C TRP A 91 0.79 14.13 -6.81
N LEU A 92 1.31 13.23 -5.97
CA LEU A 92 0.54 12.67 -4.85
C LEU A 92 0.12 13.75 -3.85
N LYS A 93 0.98 14.73 -3.56
CA LYS A 93 0.62 15.87 -2.72
C LYS A 93 -0.48 16.75 -3.35
N SER A 94 -0.48 16.92 -4.67
CA SER A 94 -1.56 17.68 -5.34
C SER A 94 -2.89 16.93 -5.40
N MET A 95 -2.87 15.60 -5.31
CA MET A 95 -4.07 14.75 -5.23
C MET A 95 -4.63 14.60 -3.81
N GLN A 96 -3.92 15.11 -2.78
CA GLN A 96 -4.40 15.03 -1.41
C GLN A 96 -5.63 15.93 -1.22
N HIS A 97 -6.67 15.38 -0.61
CA HIS A 97 -7.88 16.15 -0.31
C HIS A 97 -7.61 17.16 0.81
N PRO A 98 -8.31 18.32 0.88
CA PRO A 98 -8.12 19.29 1.96
C PRO A 98 -8.30 18.72 3.38
N SER A 99 -9.06 17.63 3.52
CA SER A 99 -9.22 16.90 4.78
C SER A 99 -7.99 16.06 5.18
N GLY A 100 -7.03 15.87 4.30
CA GLY A 100 -5.77 15.15 4.52
C GLY A 100 -5.69 13.74 3.92
N GLY A 101 -6.82 13.12 3.58
CA GLY A 101 -6.81 11.76 3.01
C GLY A 101 -6.67 11.73 1.49
N TRP A 102 -6.46 10.53 0.95
CA TRP A 102 -6.41 10.25 -0.49
C TRP A 102 -7.55 9.33 -0.95
N GLY A 103 -8.16 9.69 -2.07
CA GLY A 103 -9.05 8.83 -2.86
C GLY A 103 -8.27 8.07 -3.95
N LEU A 104 -8.96 7.30 -4.80
CA LEU A 104 -8.32 6.69 -5.97
C LEU A 104 -7.90 7.77 -6.99
N THR A 105 -8.76 8.77 -7.19
CA THR A 105 -8.49 10.00 -7.93
C THR A 105 -8.85 11.21 -7.06
N ASN A 106 -8.57 12.43 -7.54
CA ASN A 106 -9.00 13.66 -6.86
C ASN A 106 -10.52 13.89 -6.84
N ARG A 107 -11.29 13.12 -7.63
CA ARG A 107 -12.76 13.16 -7.64
C ARG A 107 -13.37 12.21 -6.62
N ASP A 108 -12.61 11.23 -6.15
CA ASP A 108 -13.05 10.29 -5.15
C ASP A 108 -12.93 10.89 -3.75
N MET A 109 -13.89 10.57 -2.90
CA MET A 109 -13.71 10.81 -1.47
C MET A 109 -12.50 10.03 -0.93
N PRO A 110 -11.78 10.56 0.06
CA PRO A 110 -10.70 9.83 0.70
C PRO A 110 -11.11 8.48 1.27
N ARG A 111 -10.21 7.49 1.20
CA ARG A 111 -10.45 6.13 1.68
C ARG A 111 -9.30 5.66 2.58
N ILE A 112 -9.65 4.89 3.63
CA ILE A 112 -8.68 4.31 4.55
C ILE A 112 -7.59 3.52 3.80
N PRO A 113 -7.91 2.62 2.83
CA PRO A 113 -6.88 1.86 2.15
C PRO A 113 -5.88 2.73 1.40
N THR A 114 -6.34 3.67 0.57
CA THR A 114 -5.43 4.51 -0.23
C THR A 114 -4.60 5.44 0.64
N THR A 115 -5.21 6.06 1.65
CA THR A 115 -4.51 6.93 2.60
C THR A 115 -3.46 6.16 3.38
N SER A 116 -3.82 4.99 3.88
CA SER A 116 -2.89 4.14 4.64
C SER A 116 -1.74 3.64 3.77
N LEU A 117 -1.99 3.24 2.53
CA LEU A 117 -0.94 2.83 1.59
C LEU A 117 0.02 3.97 1.28
N ALA A 118 -0.49 5.19 1.07
CA ALA A 118 0.34 6.37 0.84
C ALA A 118 1.30 6.60 2.01
N LEU A 119 0.76 6.62 3.24
CA LEU A 119 1.53 6.87 4.46
C LEU A 119 2.49 5.72 4.81
N ALA A 120 2.07 4.47 4.63
CA ALA A 120 2.88 3.31 5.00
C ALA A 120 4.03 3.04 4.03
N LEU A 121 3.85 3.33 2.74
CA LEU A 121 4.84 3.03 1.70
C LEU A 121 5.73 4.22 1.35
N LEU A 122 5.22 5.45 1.49
CA LEU A 122 5.94 6.68 1.16
C LEU A 122 5.90 7.65 2.35
N PRO A 123 6.75 7.45 3.38
CA PRO A 123 6.83 8.34 4.55
C PRO A 123 7.06 9.82 4.22
N GLN A 124 7.56 10.13 3.01
CA GLN A 124 7.71 11.49 2.48
C GLN A 124 6.37 12.23 2.29
N LEU A 125 5.24 11.52 2.34
CA LEU A 125 3.89 12.06 2.30
C LEU A 125 3.30 12.30 3.69
N PHE A 126 4.10 12.16 4.75
CA PHE A 126 3.69 12.49 6.10
C PHE A 126 3.04 13.88 6.18
N CYS A 127 1.85 13.94 6.76
CA CYS A 127 1.28 15.18 7.30
C CYS A 127 0.27 14.87 8.41
N GLU A 128 0.15 15.78 9.37
CA GLU A 128 -0.72 15.59 10.55
C GLU A 128 -2.21 15.49 10.19
N SER A 129 -2.65 16.18 9.14
CA SER A 129 -4.03 16.12 8.67
C SER A 129 -4.38 14.75 8.11
N ALA A 130 -3.46 14.07 7.41
CA ALA A 130 -3.68 12.71 6.92
C ALA A 130 -3.84 11.70 8.07
N PHE A 131 -2.99 11.78 9.09
CA PHE A 131 -3.10 10.90 10.27
C PHE A 131 -4.36 11.21 11.09
N SER A 132 -4.70 12.49 11.27
CA SER A 132 -5.95 12.88 11.96
C SER A 132 -7.18 12.39 11.18
N TRP A 133 -7.17 12.49 9.85
CA TRP A 133 -8.24 11.97 9.00
C TRP A 133 -8.37 10.45 9.11
N LEU A 134 -7.24 9.73 9.00
CA LEU A 134 -7.20 8.27 9.06
C LEU A 134 -7.70 7.75 10.41
N GLU A 135 -7.24 8.35 11.51
CA GLU A 135 -7.70 8.05 12.86
C GLU A 135 -9.21 8.24 13.00
N ASN A 136 -9.73 9.39 12.56
CA ASN A 136 -11.15 9.71 12.68
C ASN A 136 -12.03 8.75 11.86
N GLU A 137 -11.63 8.44 10.62
CA GLU A 137 -12.41 7.54 9.77
C GLU A 137 -12.38 6.11 10.29
N TRP A 138 -11.23 5.65 10.81
CA TRP A 138 -11.16 4.31 11.42
C TRP A 138 -11.93 4.24 12.75
N ALA A 139 -11.86 5.27 13.60
CA ALA A 139 -12.63 5.35 14.83
C ALA A 139 -14.15 5.35 14.58
N LYS A 140 -14.59 5.91 13.45
CA LYS A 140 -15.98 5.82 12.99
C LYS A 140 -16.34 4.41 12.54
N ASP A 141 -15.50 3.77 11.72
CA ASP A 141 -15.71 2.38 11.28
C ASP A 141 -15.75 1.42 12.49
N MET A 142 -14.93 1.64 13.52
CA MET A 142 -14.94 0.85 14.76
C MET A 142 -16.26 0.92 15.54
N LYS A 143 -17.11 1.90 15.27
CA LYS A 143 -18.47 2.00 15.84
C LYS A 143 -19.53 1.38 14.93
N ALA A 144 -19.19 1.03 13.70
CA ALA A 144 -20.11 0.44 12.74
C ALA A 144 -20.43 -1.02 13.08
N LYS A 145 -21.61 -1.48 12.63
CA LYS A 145 -22.04 -2.87 12.77
C LYS A 145 -21.09 -3.83 12.04
N VAL A 146 -20.66 -3.45 10.84
CA VAL A 146 -19.69 -4.19 10.02
C VAL A 146 -18.41 -3.40 9.97
N LYS A 147 -17.31 -4.05 10.34
CA LYS A 147 -15.96 -3.50 10.37
C LYS A 147 -15.14 -4.34 9.39
N LEU A 148 -14.28 -3.70 8.62
CA LEU A 148 -13.48 -4.42 7.64
C LEU A 148 -12.07 -4.61 8.20
N THR A 149 -11.66 -5.86 8.36
CA THR A 149 -10.35 -6.26 8.93
C THR A 149 -9.19 -5.55 8.24
N TYR A 150 -9.17 -5.55 6.91
CA TYR A 150 -8.11 -4.90 6.13
C TYR A 150 -7.99 -3.39 6.39
N LYS A 151 -9.08 -2.70 6.75
CA LYS A 151 -9.00 -1.26 7.10
C LYS A 151 -8.28 -1.07 8.43
N GLY A 152 -8.52 -1.95 9.40
CA GLY A 152 -7.79 -1.95 10.67
C GLY A 152 -6.31 -2.26 10.47
N GLY A 153 -6.00 -3.31 9.70
CA GLY A 153 -4.61 -3.69 9.38
C GLY A 153 -3.83 -2.57 8.68
N LEU A 154 -4.42 -1.98 7.64
CA LEU A 154 -3.81 -0.85 6.92
C LEU A 154 -3.62 0.38 7.79
N THR A 155 -4.58 0.67 8.68
CA THR A 155 -4.44 1.77 9.65
C THR A 155 -3.24 1.53 10.57
N LEU A 156 -3.11 0.32 11.15
CA LEU A 156 -1.95 -0.04 11.97
C LEU A 156 -0.63 0.07 11.21
N MET A 157 -0.60 -0.35 9.93
CA MET A 157 0.60 -0.21 9.10
C MET A 157 1.02 1.26 8.93
N ALA A 158 0.07 2.17 8.69
CA ALA A 158 0.36 3.59 8.53
C ALA A 158 0.98 4.20 9.79
N PHE A 159 0.36 3.96 10.96
CA PHE A 159 0.89 4.45 12.25
C PHE A 159 2.24 3.82 12.59
N GLY A 160 2.34 2.49 12.49
CA GLY A 160 3.56 1.74 12.84
C GLY A 160 4.76 2.09 11.96
N ARG A 161 4.58 2.25 10.64
CA ARG A 161 5.67 2.58 9.71
C ARG A 161 6.22 3.99 9.89
N ASN A 162 5.44 4.90 10.46
CA ASN A 162 5.83 6.29 10.68
C ASN A 162 6.15 6.58 12.15
N ALA A 163 6.08 5.58 13.04
CA ALA A 163 6.26 5.73 14.49
C ALA A 163 5.37 6.83 15.10
N ILE A 164 4.14 6.97 14.59
CA ILE A 164 3.17 7.97 15.05
C ILE A 164 2.24 7.35 16.08
N GLN A 165 1.93 8.09 17.14
CA GLN A 165 0.89 7.75 18.10
C GLN A 165 -0.43 8.44 17.71
N PRO A 166 -1.56 7.72 17.69
CA PRO A 166 -2.87 8.35 17.50
C PRO A 166 -3.22 9.26 18.67
N LYS A 167 -4.09 10.24 18.42
CA LYS A 167 -4.59 11.16 19.47
C LYS A 167 -5.45 10.42 20.49
N ASN A 168 -6.23 9.43 20.05
CA ASN A 168 -6.89 8.45 20.88
C ASN A 168 -5.87 7.35 21.23
N PRO A 169 -5.33 7.32 22.46
CA PRO A 169 -4.28 6.37 22.84
C PRO A 169 -4.76 4.92 22.80
N SER A 170 -6.08 4.68 22.88
CA SER A 170 -6.67 3.33 22.85
C SER A 170 -6.88 2.77 21.45
N LEU A 171 -6.71 3.59 20.38
CA LEU A 171 -7.05 3.17 19.01
C LEU A 171 -6.23 1.94 18.58
N ILE A 172 -4.93 1.92 18.88
CA ILE A 172 -4.04 0.80 18.49
C ILE A 172 -4.47 -0.48 19.19
N GLU A 173 -4.64 -0.45 20.51
CA GLU A 173 -5.04 -1.61 21.31
C GLU A 173 -6.43 -2.13 20.93
N GLN A 174 -7.40 -1.23 20.71
CA GLN A 174 -8.74 -1.59 20.25
C GLN A 174 -8.70 -2.26 18.87
N THR A 175 -7.85 -1.75 17.96
CA THR A 175 -7.70 -2.31 16.63
C THR A 175 -7.04 -3.69 16.68
N LEU A 176 -5.99 -3.86 17.49
CA LEU A 176 -5.33 -5.16 17.70
C LEU A 176 -6.30 -6.19 18.31
N THR A 177 -7.06 -5.78 19.32
CA THR A 177 -8.07 -6.63 19.97
C THR A 177 -9.15 -7.06 18.98
N TYR A 178 -9.64 -6.12 18.15
CA TYR A 178 -10.59 -6.42 17.09
C TYR A 178 -10.02 -7.42 16.08
N LEU A 179 -8.83 -7.16 15.53
CA LEU A 179 -8.22 -8.07 14.55
C LEU A 179 -7.96 -9.46 15.16
N ALA A 180 -7.47 -9.55 16.39
CA ALA A 180 -7.28 -10.85 17.06
C ALA A 180 -8.59 -11.65 17.18
N ALA A 181 -9.72 -10.99 17.44
CA ALA A 181 -11.03 -11.64 17.48
C ALA A 181 -11.54 -12.07 16.09
N GLU A 182 -11.14 -11.35 15.04
CA GLU A 182 -11.58 -11.57 13.65
C GLU A 182 -10.76 -12.60 12.88
N GLN A 183 -9.59 -13.00 13.39
CA GLN A 183 -8.76 -14.02 12.74
C GLN A 183 -9.52 -15.35 12.68
N ILE A 184 -9.45 -15.98 11.51
CA ILE A 184 -10.04 -17.30 11.24
C ILE A 184 -9.06 -18.37 11.72
N ASP A 185 -9.55 -19.58 12.01
CA ASP A 185 -8.75 -20.69 12.56
C ASP A 185 -7.60 -21.13 11.65
N ASP A 186 -7.66 -20.82 10.35
CA ASP A 186 -6.58 -21.05 9.39
C ASP A 186 -5.44 -20.01 9.48
N GLY A 187 -5.55 -19.05 10.40
CA GLY A 187 -4.62 -17.94 10.60
C GLY A 187 -4.82 -16.78 9.63
N GLY A 188 -5.75 -16.88 8.68
CA GLY A 188 -6.06 -15.84 7.72
C GLY A 188 -7.16 -14.90 8.19
N PHE A 189 -7.47 -13.95 7.31
CA PHE A 189 -8.52 -12.96 7.48
C PHE A 189 -9.40 -12.92 6.24
N GLY A 190 -10.70 -12.80 6.44
CA GLY A 190 -11.66 -12.33 5.44
C GLY A 190 -12.09 -10.89 5.74
N PRO A 191 -13.06 -10.30 5.02
CA PRO A 191 -13.58 -8.97 5.29
C PRO A 191 -14.00 -8.77 6.76
N TRP A 192 -14.62 -9.81 7.33
CA TRP A 192 -14.86 -10.04 8.75
C TRP A 192 -14.95 -11.56 8.99
N LYS A 193 -14.89 -12.00 10.23
CA LYS A 193 -14.96 -13.42 10.61
C LYS A 193 -16.30 -14.02 10.20
N ASN A 194 -16.26 -15.22 9.62
CA ASN A 194 -17.41 -15.93 9.04
C ASN A 194 -18.02 -15.26 7.79
N HIS A 195 -17.32 -14.32 7.14
CA HIS A 195 -17.70 -13.90 5.79
C HIS A 195 -17.70 -15.11 4.83
N PRO A 196 -18.65 -15.23 3.88
CA PRO A 196 -18.75 -16.39 2.98
C PRO A 196 -17.49 -16.69 2.14
N ILE A 197 -16.63 -15.69 1.94
CA ILE A 197 -15.37 -15.83 1.20
C ILE A 197 -14.27 -16.56 2.01
N GLY A 198 -14.42 -16.63 3.34
CA GLY A 198 -13.37 -17.10 4.24
C GLY A 198 -12.13 -16.20 4.20
N SER A 199 -10.96 -16.80 4.41
CA SER A 199 -9.68 -16.12 4.32
C SER A 199 -9.34 -15.74 2.88
N ASP A 200 -8.99 -14.48 2.66
CA ASP A 200 -8.68 -13.94 1.33
C ASP A 200 -7.35 -13.16 1.31
N PRO A 201 -6.65 -13.08 0.16
CA PRO A 201 -5.36 -12.41 0.07
C PRO A 201 -5.39 -10.90 0.35
N TRP A 202 -6.51 -10.21 0.13
CA TRP A 202 -6.63 -8.78 0.38
C TRP A 202 -6.78 -8.47 1.87
N SER A 203 -7.50 -9.31 2.59
CA SER A 203 -7.69 -9.14 4.04
C SER A 203 -6.53 -9.70 4.88
N THR A 204 -5.87 -10.76 4.39
CA THR A 204 -4.77 -11.44 5.10
C THR A 204 -3.40 -10.78 4.92
N GLY A 205 -3.15 -10.21 3.73
CA GLY A 205 -1.81 -9.79 3.28
C GLY A 205 -1.30 -8.45 3.78
#